data_AF-A0A090D7X5-F1
#
_entry.id   AF-A0A090D7X5-F1
#
_cell.length_a   1.000
_cell.length_b   1.000
_cell.length_c   1.000
_cell.angle_alpha   90.00
_cell.angle_beta   90.00
_cell.angle_gamma   90.00
#
_symmetry.space_group_name_H-M   'P 1'
#
loop_
_entity.id
_entity.type
_entity.pdbx_description
1 polymer ?
#
loop_
_entity_poly.entity_id
_entity_poly.type
_entity_poly.pdbx_seq_one_letter_code
_entity_poly.pdbx_strand_id
1 'polypeptide(L)'
;MIRGVFGLLLSTVALSFAATEAEKVYKRSPQVNVCGPVCPPICAPACTVQCCTAPPPPPPPIYIPPPPPPPPPPPPPPPPLPALPGPPGPPGKPGPAGLMGPPGPQGPPGPPGPPGISGTPGAPGAPAPPPAPCPVFCQTRCVDSCPLYCCPARR
;
A
#
# COMPACT_ATOMS: atom_id res chain seq x y z
N MET A 1 39.41 -46.89 68.84
CA MET A 1 39.52 -45.50 68.32
C MET A 1 39.67 -45.44 66.79
N ILE A 2 40.48 -46.30 66.16
CA ILE A 2 40.77 -46.25 64.70
C ILE A 2 39.54 -46.47 63.80
N ARG A 3 38.61 -47.37 64.16
CA ARG A 3 37.39 -47.64 63.36
C ARG A 3 36.41 -46.46 63.32
N GLY A 4 36.39 -45.62 64.35
CA GLY A 4 35.51 -44.44 64.40
C GLY A 4 36.03 -43.28 63.54
N VAL A 5 37.35 -43.10 63.50
CA VAL A 5 38.00 -42.07 62.67
C VAL A 5 37.84 -42.38 61.19
N PHE A 6 37.96 -43.66 60.80
CA PHE A 6 37.76 -44.07 59.41
C PHE A 6 36.31 -43.91 58.96
N GLY A 7 35.34 -44.20 59.84
CA GLY A 7 33.92 -43.96 59.58
C GLY A 7 33.61 -42.48 59.37
N LEU A 8 34.17 -41.60 60.21
CA LEU A 8 33.99 -40.14 60.09
C LEU A 8 34.61 -39.58 58.80
N LEU A 9 35.79 -40.08 58.41
CA LEU A 9 36.43 -39.73 57.14
C LEU A 9 35.59 -40.19 55.94
N LEU A 10 35.03 -41.40 55.96
CA LEU A 10 34.16 -41.87 54.88
C LEU A 10 32.85 -41.07 54.78
N SER A 11 32.22 -40.73 55.90
CA SER A 11 31.01 -39.91 55.91
C SER A 11 31.25 -38.48 55.39
N THR A 12 32.37 -37.87 55.75
CA THR A 12 32.73 -36.52 55.26
C THR A 12 33.07 -36.52 53.77
N VAL A 13 33.76 -37.55 53.28
CA VAL A 13 34.01 -37.73 51.83
C VAL A 13 32.70 -37.97 51.07
N ALA A 14 31.78 -38.78 51.60
CA ALA A 14 30.48 -39.04 50.98
C ALA A 14 29.58 -37.78 50.92
N LEU A 15 29.53 -36.98 51.99
CA LEU A 15 28.80 -35.71 51.98
C LEU A 15 29.41 -34.71 50.99
N SER A 16 30.74 -34.66 50.89
CA SER A 16 31.44 -33.79 49.93
C SER A 16 31.14 -34.19 48.48
N PHE A 17 31.17 -35.50 48.19
CA PHE A 17 30.84 -36.02 46.85
C PHE A 17 29.37 -35.79 46.48
N ALA A 18 28.45 -35.97 47.44
CA ALA A 18 27.02 -35.69 47.23
C ALA A 18 26.73 -34.19 47.00
N ALA A 19 27.41 -33.30 47.72
CA ALA A 19 27.26 -31.85 47.55
C ALA A 19 27.77 -31.38 46.17
N THR A 20 28.87 -31.97 45.66
CA THR A 20 29.42 -31.62 44.34
C THR A 20 28.54 -32.03 43.17
N GLU A 21 27.78 -33.13 43.29
CA GLU A 21 26.87 -33.60 42.24
C GLU A 21 25.55 -32.82 42.24
N ALA A 22 25.06 -32.39 43.41
CA ALA A 22 23.85 -31.57 43.52
C ALA A 22 24.00 -30.17 42.88
N GLU A 23 25.17 -29.53 43.02
CA GLU A 23 25.44 -28.22 42.39
C GLU A 23 25.54 -28.30 40.85
N LYS A 24 26.05 -29.39 40.30
CA LYS A 24 26.11 -29.58 38.83
C LYS A 24 24.74 -29.82 38.21
N VAL A 25 23.83 -30.47 38.94
CA VAL A 25 22.45 -30.74 38.47
C VAL A 25 21.58 -29.48 38.54
N TYR A 26 21.77 -28.59 39.51
CA TYR A 26 20.97 -27.36 39.63
C TYR A 26 21.43 -26.21 38.71
N LYS A 27 22.70 -26.21 38.24
CA LYS A 27 23.22 -25.21 37.28
C LYS A 27 22.88 -25.51 35.82
N ARG A 28 22.35 -26.70 35.48
CA ARG A 28 21.62 -26.88 34.21
C ARG A 28 20.19 -26.38 34.38
N SER A 29 20.14 -25.06 34.41
CA SER A 29 18.97 -24.23 34.34
C SER A 29 17.91 -24.80 33.37
N PRO A 30 16.60 -24.70 33.68
CA PRO A 30 15.52 -24.83 32.70
C PRO A 30 15.53 -23.70 31.65
N GLN A 31 16.59 -22.88 31.62
CA GLN A 31 16.89 -21.81 30.66
C GLN A 31 17.76 -22.31 29.49
N VAL A 32 17.83 -23.63 29.24
CA VAL A 32 18.24 -24.07 27.91
C VAL A 32 17.06 -23.75 27.02
N ASN A 33 17.19 -22.74 26.16
CA ASN A 33 16.28 -22.53 25.04
C ASN A 33 16.05 -23.90 24.37
N VAL A 34 14.91 -24.53 24.64
CA VAL A 34 14.49 -25.78 23.99
C VAL A 34 14.32 -25.53 22.49
N CYS A 35 14.05 -24.28 22.13
CA CYS A 35 14.02 -23.79 20.77
C CYS A 35 15.47 -23.53 20.30
N GLY A 36 15.90 -24.16 19.21
CA GLY A 36 17.25 -24.03 18.67
C GLY A 36 17.63 -22.57 18.30
N PRO A 37 18.87 -22.31 17.88
CA PRO A 37 19.39 -20.95 17.62
C PRO A 37 18.66 -20.16 16.50
N VAL A 38 17.60 -20.73 15.92
CA VAL A 38 16.80 -20.19 14.81
C VAL A 38 15.44 -19.64 15.29
N CYS A 39 15.03 -19.90 16.54
CA CYS A 39 13.72 -19.44 17.05
C CYS A 39 13.82 -18.09 17.79
N PRO A 40 12.99 -17.09 17.47
CA PRO A 40 12.98 -15.83 18.18
C PRO A 40 12.44 -15.99 19.62
N PRO A 41 12.90 -15.16 20.59
CA PRO A 41 12.56 -15.29 22.01
C PRO A 41 11.07 -15.11 22.34
N ILE A 42 10.25 -14.71 21.36
CA ILE A 42 8.80 -14.54 21.49
C ILE A 42 8.00 -15.85 21.54
N CYS A 43 8.61 -17.00 21.25
CA CYS A 43 7.90 -18.28 21.12
C CYS A 43 7.97 -19.21 22.36
N ALA A 44 8.66 -18.79 23.43
CA ALA A 44 8.67 -19.53 24.69
C ALA A 44 7.38 -19.29 25.49
N PRO A 45 6.80 -20.29 26.20
CA PRO A 45 7.27 -21.67 26.43
C PRO A 45 6.61 -22.75 25.53
N ALA A 46 5.82 -22.39 24.52
CA ALA A 46 5.03 -23.32 23.70
C ALA A 46 5.73 -23.78 22.40
N CYS A 47 7.05 -23.91 22.42
CA CYS A 47 7.82 -24.44 21.29
C CYS A 47 7.58 -25.96 21.15
N THR A 48 6.54 -26.37 20.41
CA THR A 48 6.50 -27.73 19.85
C THR A 48 7.43 -27.78 18.63
N VAL A 49 7.89 -28.97 18.24
CA VAL A 49 8.81 -29.22 17.11
C VAL A 49 8.32 -28.66 15.74
N GLN A 50 7.12 -28.08 15.71
CA GLN A 50 6.51 -27.32 14.62
C GLN A 50 6.77 -25.80 14.65
N CYS A 51 7.84 -25.34 15.32
CA CYS A 51 8.12 -23.91 15.49
C CYS A 51 7.99 -23.10 14.18
N CYS A 52 7.04 -22.15 14.22
CA CYS A 52 7.01 -20.92 13.43
C CYS A 52 6.68 -21.04 11.92
N THR A 53 5.50 -21.52 11.55
CA THR A 53 4.87 -20.92 10.36
C THR A 53 4.39 -19.53 10.77
N ALA A 54 4.95 -18.48 10.19
CA ALA A 54 4.35 -17.15 10.27
C ALA A 54 2.86 -17.30 9.93
N PRO A 55 1.93 -16.62 10.63
CA PRO A 55 0.53 -16.64 10.22
C PRO A 55 0.47 -16.34 8.73
N PRO A 56 -0.33 -17.09 7.94
CA PRO A 56 -0.38 -16.89 6.49
C PRO A 56 -0.62 -15.40 6.24
N PRO A 57 0.10 -14.80 5.27
CA PRO A 57 -0.06 -13.38 4.99
C PRO A 57 -1.55 -13.08 4.80
N PRO A 58 -2.04 -11.92 5.28
CA PRO A 58 -3.43 -11.56 5.06
C PRO A 58 -3.73 -11.67 3.56
N PRO A 59 -4.93 -12.16 3.17
CA PRO A 59 -5.29 -12.23 1.77
C PRO A 59 -5.08 -10.84 1.15
N PRO A 60 -4.59 -10.77 -0.10
CA PRO A 60 -4.48 -9.49 -0.77
C PRO A 60 -5.85 -8.80 -0.74
N PRO A 61 -5.90 -7.47 -0.57
CA PRO A 61 -7.17 -6.76 -0.63
C PRO A 61 -7.87 -7.12 -1.95
N ILE A 62 -9.12 -7.55 -1.85
CA ILE A 62 -9.94 -7.84 -3.02
C ILE A 62 -10.14 -6.51 -3.75
N TYR A 63 -9.50 -6.35 -4.90
CA TYR A 63 -9.72 -5.19 -5.75
C TYR A 63 -11.09 -5.35 -6.40
N ILE A 64 -12.08 -4.63 -5.87
CA ILE A 64 -13.37 -4.45 -6.54
C ILE A 64 -13.17 -3.35 -7.57
N PRO A 65 -13.27 -3.63 -8.88
CA PRO A 65 -13.17 -2.59 -9.88
C PRO A 65 -14.27 -1.54 -9.64
N PRO A 66 -13.99 -0.25 -9.86
CA PRO A 66 -15.01 0.77 -9.75
C PRO A 66 -16.17 0.45 -10.69
N PRO A 67 -17.42 0.77 -10.30
CA PRO A 67 -18.56 0.56 -11.17
C PRO A 67 -18.36 1.33 -12.49
N PRO A 68 -18.86 0.81 -13.61
CA PRO A 68 -18.80 1.53 -14.88
C PRO A 68 -19.49 2.90 -14.75
N PRO A 69 -19.01 3.92 -15.47
CA PRO A 69 -19.67 5.22 -15.47
C PRO A 69 -21.11 5.09 -15.95
N PRO A 70 -22.04 5.93 -15.45
CA PRO A 70 -23.41 5.94 -15.94
C PRO A 70 -23.44 6.26 -17.44
N PRO A 71 -24.43 5.74 -18.18
CA PRO A 71 -24.58 6.06 -19.59
C PRO A 71 -24.82 7.57 -19.78
N PRO A 72 -24.39 8.15 -20.92
CA PRO A 72 -24.64 9.55 -21.22
C PRO A 72 -26.15 9.82 -21.28
N PRO A 73 -26.60 11.03 -20.93
CA PRO A 73 -28.01 11.42 -21.06
C PRO A 73 -28.45 11.35 -22.53
N PRO A 74 -29.73 11.06 -22.80
CA PRO A 74 -30.26 11.08 -24.16
C PRO A 74 -30.13 12.48 -24.77
N PRO A 75 -29.97 12.57 -26.11
CA PRO A 75 -29.94 13.86 -26.79
C PRO A 75 -31.25 14.62 -26.58
N PRO A 76 -31.22 15.97 -26.56
CA PRO A 76 -32.42 16.78 -26.48
C PRO A 76 -33.34 16.51 -27.68
N PRO A 77 -34.66 16.64 -27.51
CA PRO A 77 -35.60 16.50 -28.61
C PRO A 77 -35.34 17.57 -29.68
N PRO A 78 -35.58 17.26 -30.97
CA PRO A 78 -35.44 18.23 -32.04
C PRO A 78 -36.40 19.41 -31.81
N PRO A 79 -36.02 20.63 -32.25
CA PRO A 79 -36.88 21.80 -32.13
C PRO A 79 -38.19 21.59 -32.90
N PRO A 80 -39.30 22.22 -32.45
CA PRO A 80 -40.56 22.21 -33.18
C PRO A 80 -40.34 22.70 -34.61
N LEU A 81 -40.93 21.99 -35.57
CA LEU A 81 -40.95 22.44 -36.96
C LEU A 81 -41.63 23.83 -37.01
N PRO A 82 -41.09 24.78 -37.81
CA PRO A 82 -41.75 26.06 -38.02
C PRO A 82 -43.20 25.84 -38.48
N ALA A 83 -44.14 26.60 -37.91
CA ALA A 83 -45.51 26.61 -38.41
C ALA A 83 -45.48 27.01 -39.89
N LEU A 84 -46.13 26.22 -40.75
CA LEU A 84 -46.27 26.60 -42.15
C LEU A 84 -46.95 27.98 -42.22
N PRO A 85 -46.45 28.91 -43.06
CA PRO A 85 -47.12 30.16 -43.32
C PRO A 85 -48.58 29.92 -43.73
N GLY A 86 -49.50 30.69 -43.16
CA GLY A 86 -50.90 30.67 -43.58
C GLY A 86 -51.03 30.99 -45.07
N PRO A 87 -52.07 30.48 -45.74
CA PRO A 87 -52.26 30.74 -47.17
C PRO A 87 -52.37 32.25 -47.44
N PRO A 88 -51.78 32.77 -48.53
CA PRO A 88 -51.87 34.19 -48.87
C PRO A 88 -53.32 34.65 -49.07
N GLY A 89 -53.64 35.87 -48.64
CA GLY A 89 -54.93 36.51 -48.96
C GLY A 89 -55.07 36.80 -50.47
N PRO A 90 -56.30 36.94 -51.00
CA PRO A 90 -56.53 37.10 -52.44
C PRO A 90 -55.92 38.42 -52.97
N PRO A 91 -55.20 38.42 -54.10
CA PRO A 91 -54.60 39.64 -54.64
C PRO A 91 -55.62 40.63 -55.23
N GLY A 92 -55.38 41.93 -55.05
CA GLY A 92 -55.97 42.97 -55.91
C GLY A 92 -55.36 42.94 -57.32
N LYS A 93 -55.94 43.63 -58.32
CA LYS A 93 -55.47 43.61 -59.72
C LYS A 93 -54.51 44.77 -60.06
N PRO A 94 -53.18 44.56 -60.02
CA PRO A 94 -52.24 45.39 -60.81
C PRO A 94 -51.50 44.64 -61.93
N GLY A 95 -50.89 45.41 -62.83
CA GLY A 95 -50.26 44.96 -64.08
C GLY A 95 -49.13 43.94 -63.90
N PRO A 96 -48.74 43.22 -64.97
CA PRO A 96 -47.85 42.07 -64.85
C PRO A 96 -46.48 42.50 -64.32
N ALA A 97 -46.20 42.11 -63.09
CA ALA A 97 -44.90 42.28 -62.47
C ALA A 97 -43.88 41.41 -63.21
N GLY A 98 -42.70 41.98 -63.49
CA GLY A 98 -41.58 41.20 -64.02
C GLY A 98 -41.30 39.99 -63.13
N LEU A 99 -40.85 38.88 -63.74
CA LEU A 99 -40.56 37.65 -63.01
C LEU A 99 -39.59 37.94 -61.87
N MET A 100 -39.96 37.53 -60.66
CA MET A 100 -39.10 37.61 -59.49
C MET A 100 -37.82 36.83 -59.81
N GLY A 101 -36.66 37.46 -59.62
CA GLY A 101 -35.38 36.78 -59.80
C GLY A 101 -35.30 35.52 -58.93
N PRO A 102 -34.53 34.51 -59.33
CA PRO A 102 -34.36 33.31 -58.53
C PRO A 102 -33.82 33.69 -57.13
N PRO A 103 -34.17 32.93 -56.08
CA PRO A 103 -33.55 33.10 -54.78
C PRO A 103 -32.02 33.10 -54.90
N GLY A 104 -31.36 33.99 -54.16
CA GLY A 104 -29.90 34.01 -54.11
C GLY A 104 -29.33 32.65 -53.66
N PRO A 105 -28.09 32.33 -54.02
CA PRO A 105 -27.44 31.11 -53.54
C PRO A 105 -27.38 31.10 -52.01
N GLN A 106 -27.42 29.90 -51.44
CA GLN A 106 -27.18 29.72 -50.01
C GLN A 106 -25.81 30.33 -49.64
N GLY A 107 -25.77 31.05 -48.52
CA GLY A 107 -24.51 31.58 -47.99
C GLY A 107 -23.49 30.47 -47.70
N PRO A 108 -22.19 30.79 -47.67
CA PRO A 108 -21.17 29.80 -47.33
C PRO A 108 -21.38 29.27 -45.90
N PRO A 109 -20.89 28.04 -45.60
CA PRO A 109 -20.84 27.54 -44.24
C PRO A 109 -20.12 28.53 -43.30
N GLY A 110 -20.57 28.58 -42.04
CA GLY A 110 -19.89 29.38 -41.02
C GLY A 110 -18.46 28.92 -40.77
N PRO A 111 -17.59 29.78 -40.19
CA PRO A 111 -16.24 29.40 -39.84
C PRO A 111 -16.22 28.28 -38.77
N PRO A 112 -15.14 27.50 -38.68
CA PRO A 112 -14.95 26.55 -37.59
C PRO A 112 -15.04 27.24 -36.22
N GLY A 113 -15.55 26.52 -35.22
CA GLY A 113 -15.56 27.00 -33.84
C GLY A 113 -14.15 27.23 -33.27
N PRO A 114 -14.02 28.00 -32.20
CA PRO A 114 -12.73 28.21 -31.54
C PRO A 114 -12.19 26.89 -30.96
N PRO A 115 -10.86 26.75 -30.80
CA PRO A 115 -10.27 25.63 -30.09
C PRO A 115 -10.83 25.48 -28.68
N GLY A 116 -10.92 24.24 -28.18
CA GLY A 116 -11.29 23.98 -26.79
C GLY A 116 -10.28 24.56 -25.80
N ILE A 117 -10.73 24.82 -24.57
CA ILE A 117 -9.85 25.24 -23.48
C ILE A 117 -8.82 24.15 -23.16
N SER A 118 -7.59 24.55 -22.84
CA SER A 118 -6.56 23.63 -22.36
C SER A 118 -7.00 22.95 -21.05
N GLY A 119 -6.63 21.68 -20.89
CA GLY A 119 -6.88 20.96 -19.64
C GLY A 119 -6.16 21.60 -18.46
N THR A 120 -6.67 21.37 -17.25
CA THR A 120 -6.01 21.83 -16.03
C THR A 120 -4.68 21.10 -15.82
N PRO A 121 -3.66 21.75 -15.22
CA PRO A 121 -2.45 21.05 -14.80
C PRO A 121 -2.77 19.82 -13.94
N GLY A 122 -1.96 18.78 -14.08
CA GLY A 122 -2.06 17.59 -13.23
C GLY A 122 -1.82 17.93 -11.76
N ALA A 123 -2.33 17.10 -10.85
CA ALA A 123 -2.07 17.25 -9.42
C ALA A 123 -0.56 17.12 -9.12
N PRO A 124 -0.05 17.81 -8.09
CA PRO A 124 1.31 17.61 -7.60
C PRO A 124 1.56 16.12 -7.27
N GLY A 125 2.81 15.67 -7.49
CA GLY A 125 3.23 14.33 -7.09
C GLY A 125 3.15 14.15 -5.56
N ALA A 126 2.98 12.90 -5.12
CA ALA A 126 3.01 12.58 -3.70
C ALA A 126 4.39 12.93 -3.07
N PRO A 127 4.46 13.31 -1.79
CA PRO A 127 5.72 13.51 -1.09
C PRO A 127 6.62 12.26 -1.16
N ALA A 128 7.93 12.47 -1.16
CA ALA A 128 8.88 11.37 -1.07
C ALA A 128 8.71 10.62 0.26
N PRO A 129 8.87 9.28 0.28
CA PRO A 129 8.86 8.52 1.52
C PRO A 129 10.00 9.00 2.44
N PRO A 130 9.82 8.91 3.78
CA PRO A 130 10.88 9.27 4.72
C PRO A 130 12.13 8.40 4.49
N PRO A 131 13.33 8.90 4.84
CA PRO A 131 14.56 8.13 4.73
C PRO A 131 14.47 6.84 5.55
N ALA A 132 15.04 5.76 5.03
CA ALA A 132 15.05 4.47 5.71
C ALA A 132 15.74 4.58 7.08
N PRO A 133 15.20 3.89 8.12
CA PRO A 133 15.80 3.93 9.46
C PRO A 133 17.22 3.34 9.44
N CYS A 134 18.08 3.86 10.32
CA CYS A 134 19.45 3.38 10.43
C CYS A 134 19.49 1.92 10.92
N PRO A 135 20.29 1.04 10.30
CA PRO A 135 20.52 -0.31 10.81
C PRO A 135 21.01 -0.27 12.26
N VAL A 136 20.51 -1.16 13.12
CA VAL A 136 20.88 -1.22 14.54
C VAL A 136 22.39 -1.36 14.77
N PHE A 137 23.08 -2.04 13.86
CA PHE A 137 24.54 -2.16 13.88
C PHE A 137 25.22 -0.79 13.72
N CYS A 138 24.71 0.06 12.84
CA CYS A 138 25.24 1.40 12.59
C CYS A 138 24.98 2.37 13.75
N GLN A 139 23.97 2.11 14.58
CA GLN A 139 23.69 2.92 15.78
C GLN A 139 24.71 2.68 16.90
N THR A 140 25.35 1.51 16.92
CA THR A 140 26.31 1.12 17.97
C THR A 140 27.76 1.14 17.49
N ARG A 141 28.01 0.87 16.20
CA ARG A 141 29.35 0.92 15.59
C ARG A 141 29.28 1.49 14.18
N CYS A 142 29.99 2.60 13.95
CA CYS A 142 30.14 3.15 12.60
C CYS A 142 31.22 2.36 11.83
N VAL A 143 30.79 1.61 10.81
CA VAL A 143 31.65 0.92 9.83
C VAL A 143 31.51 1.55 8.44
N ASP A 144 32.43 1.27 7.51
CA ASP A 144 32.40 1.79 6.14
C ASP A 144 31.18 1.34 5.33
N SER A 145 30.50 0.28 5.78
CA SER A 145 29.25 -0.21 5.19
C SER A 145 28.01 0.58 5.65
N CYS A 146 28.13 1.46 6.64
CA CYS A 146 27.02 2.25 7.15
C CYS A 146 26.73 3.44 6.22
N PRO A 147 25.45 3.79 5.99
CA PRO A 147 25.12 4.97 5.20
C PRO A 147 25.67 6.24 5.83
N LEU A 148 26.12 7.19 5.01
CA LEU A 148 26.68 8.47 5.49
C LEU A 148 25.69 9.28 6.33
N TYR A 149 24.39 9.15 6.05
CA TYR A 149 23.35 9.79 6.86
C TYR A 149 23.22 9.20 8.28
N CYS A 150 23.74 7.98 8.52
CA CYS A 150 23.79 7.37 9.85
C CYS A 150 25.12 7.65 10.58
N CYS A 151 26.21 7.89 9.85
CA CYS A 151 27.55 8.10 10.40
C CYS A 151 28.25 9.32 9.80
N PRO A 152 27.79 10.56 10.07
CA PRO A 152 28.35 11.78 9.48
C PRO A 152 29.77 12.12 9.95
N ALA A 153 30.24 11.48 11.03
CA ALA A 153 31.59 11.64 11.58
C ALA A 153 32.66 10.81 10.86
N ARG A 154 32.29 9.94 9.90
CA ARG A 154 33.23 9.18 9.04
C ARG A 154 33.60 9.97 7.78
N ARG A 155 34.12 11.20 7.95
CA ARG A 155 34.83 11.88 6.86
C ARG A 155 36.31 11.52 6.89
#